data_AF-A0A9D4BQU8-F1
#
_entry.id   AF-A0A9D4BQU8-F1
#
_cell.length_a   1.000
_cell.length_b   1.000
_cell.length_c   1.000
_cell.angle_alpha   90.00
_cell.angle_beta   90.00
_cell.angle_gamma   90.00
#
_symmetry.space_group_name_H-M   'P 1'
#
loop_
_entity.id
_entity.type
_entity.pdbx_description
1 polymer ?
#
loop_
_entity_poly.entity_id
_entity_poly.type
_entity_poly.pdbx_seq_one_letter_code
_entity_poly.pdbx_strand_id
1 'polypeptide(L)'
;MAAFSQSIIENGSDMVQDFLCSACEDNKLEESADYYCESCVKFYCRKCIHLHDQLFPSHSPHGKGDMKKWPVTKKVEDFLL
;
A
#
# COMPACT_ATOMS: atom_id res chain seq x y z
N MET A 1 -1.36 -47.21 6.74
CA MET A 1 -1.31 -46.11 7.71
C MET A 1 -0.76 -44.89 6.98
N ALA A 2 -1.54 -43.81 6.95
CA ALA A 2 -1.35 -42.67 6.05
C ALA A 2 -0.12 -41.83 6.42
N ALA A 3 0.71 -41.49 5.44
CA ALA A 3 1.68 -40.41 5.54
C ALA A 3 1.03 -39.16 4.94
N PHE A 4 0.59 -38.24 5.79
CA PHE A 4 0.15 -36.91 5.37
C PHE A 4 1.39 -36.10 5.02
N SER A 5 1.67 -35.96 3.73
CA SER A 5 2.68 -35.04 3.23
C SER A 5 2.23 -33.62 3.53
N GLN A 6 2.97 -32.95 4.43
CA GLN A 6 2.77 -31.54 4.77
C GLN A 6 2.98 -30.70 3.50
N SER A 7 1.94 -29.97 3.11
CA SER A 7 2.03 -28.95 2.07
C SER A 7 2.90 -27.82 2.61
N ILE A 8 4.13 -27.71 2.09
CA ILE A 8 4.92 -26.49 2.23
C ILE A 8 4.15 -25.43 1.42
N ILE A 9 3.33 -24.65 2.11
CA ILE A 9 2.84 -23.40 1.56
C ILE A 9 4.06 -22.48 1.61
N GLU A 10 4.82 -22.44 0.52
CA GLU A 10 5.69 -21.30 0.24
C GLU A 10 4.77 -20.09 0.05
N ASN A 11 4.34 -19.51 1.16
CA ASN A 11 3.80 -18.16 1.18
C ASN A 11 4.99 -17.23 0.97
N GLY A 12 5.50 -17.23 -0.26
CA GLY A 12 6.26 -16.13 -0.81
C GLY A 12 5.34 -14.92 -0.85
N SER A 13 5.10 -14.32 0.32
CA SER A 13 4.82 -12.91 0.39
C SER A 13 6.13 -12.26 -0.01
N ASP A 14 6.36 -12.20 -1.33
CA ASP A 14 7.20 -11.18 -1.93
C ASP A 14 6.97 -9.93 -1.12
N MET A 15 8.04 -9.28 -0.68
CA MET A 15 8.00 -8.11 0.20
C MET A 15 7.45 -6.88 -0.55
N VAL A 16 6.39 -7.06 -1.34
CA VAL A 16 5.47 -6.01 -1.74
C VAL A 16 4.99 -5.41 -0.43
N GLN A 17 5.55 -4.25 -0.08
CA GLN A 17 4.94 -3.40 0.92
C GLN A 17 3.55 -3.07 0.38
N ASP A 18 2.56 -3.86 0.79
CA ASP A 18 1.17 -3.60 0.49
C ASP A 18 0.77 -2.36 1.29
N PHE A 19 0.94 -1.21 0.66
CA PHE A 19 0.41 0.04 1.18
C PHE A 19 -1.10 -0.11 1.29
N LEU A 20 -1.64 0.06 2.49
CA LEU A 20 -3.08 0.01 2.69
C LEU A 20 -3.69 1.39 2.49
N CYS A 21 -4.91 1.41 1.94
CA CYS A 21 -5.67 2.65 1.82
C CYS A 21 -6.05 3.14 3.21
N SER A 22 -5.58 4.32 3.62
CA SER A 22 -5.83 4.90 4.94
C SER A 22 -7.33 5.09 5.22
N ALA A 23 -8.11 5.44 4.20
CA ALA A 23 -9.56 5.60 4.35
C ALA A 23 -10.31 4.27 4.49
N CYS A 24 -9.79 3.19 3.89
CA CYS A 24 -10.36 1.85 4.03
C CYS A 24 -9.96 1.24 5.39
N GLU A 25 -8.74 1.51 5.86
CA GLU A 25 -8.24 1.07 7.16
C GLU A 25 -9.12 1.59 8.30
N ASP A 26 -9.56 2.85 8.23
CA ASP A 26 -10.53 3.45 9.18
C ASP A 26 -11.84 2.65 9.26
N ASN A 27 -12.22 1.97 8.18
CA ASN A 27 -13.42 1.13 8.07
C ASN A 27 -13.14 -0.37 8.31
N LYS A 28 -11.92 -0.73 8.75
CA LYS A 28 -11.46 -2.11 8.92
C LYS A 28 -11.47 -2.91 7.62
N LEU A 29 -11.24 -2.24 6.49
CA LEU A 29 -11.10 -2.85 5.17
C LEU A 29 -9.62 -2.82 4.77
N GLU A 30 -9.05 -4.00 4.51
CA GLU A 30 -7.69 -4.16 4.02
C GLU A 30 -7.69 -4.07 2.48
N GLU A 31 -7.87 -2.86 1.94
CA GLU A 31 -7.79 -2.59 0.50
C GLU A 31 -6.43 -1.97 0.16
N SER A 32 -5.78 -2.50 -0.87
CA SER A 32 -4.47 -2.00 -1.30
C SER A 32 -4.57 -0.61 -1.92
N ALA A 33 -3.56 0.21 -1.64
CA ALA A 33 -3.43 1.56 -2.14
C ALA A 33 -2.71 1.56 -3.48
N ASP A 34 -3.23 2.37 -4.40
CA ASP A 34 -2.65 2.61 -5.72
C ASP A 34 -2.09 4.03 -5.85
N TYR A 35 -2.45 4.91 -4.91
CA TYR A 35 -2.15 6.32 -4.92
C TYR A 35 -1.66 6.80 -3.56
N TYR A 36 -0.81 7.80 -3.56
CA TYR A 36 -0.31 8.49 -2.39
C TYR A 36 -0.54 10.00 -2.57
N CYS A 37 -1.16 10.65 -1.59
CA CYS A 37 -1.30 12.10 -1.60
C CYS A 37 -0.22 12.71 -0.71
N GLU A 38 0.68 13.51 -1.28
CA GLU A 38 1.74 14.20 -0.54
C GLU A 38 1.16 15.25 0.43
N SER A 39 0.11 15.97 0.02
CA SER A 39 -0.54 16.99 0.84
C SER A 39 -1.21 16.41 2.09
N CYS A 40 -1.77 15.20 1.98
CA CYS A 40 -2.41 14.51 3.11
C CYS A 40 -1.47 13.57 3.86
N VAL A 41 -0.32 13.22 3.26
CA VAL A 41 0.59 12.17 3.73
C VAL A 41 -0.17 10.85 3.96
N LYS A 42 -1.07 10.50 3.03
CA LYS A 42 -1.95 9.33 3.13
C LYS A 42 -1.96 8.51 1.85
N PHE A 43 -2.21 7.22 2.00
CA PHE A 43 -2.32 6.27 0.90
C PHE A 43 -3.81 6.02 0.60
N TYR A 44 -4.14 5.91 -0.68
CA TYR A 44 -5.50 5.76 -1.17
C TYR A 44 -5.59 4.67 -2.23
N CYS A 45 -6.64 3.87 -2.16
CA CYS A 45 -7.05 2.99 -3.25
C CYS A 45 -7.70 3.81 -4.38
N ARG A 46 -7.96 3.15 -5.52
CA ARG A 46 -8.63 3.78 -6.68
C ARG A 46 -10.00 4.39 -6.36
N LYS A 47 -10.77 3.81 -5.43
CA LYS A 47 -12.09 4.35 -5.06
C LYS A 47 -11.97 5.60 -4.21
N CYS A 48 -11.14 5.54 -3.17
CA CYS A 48 -10.96 6.64 -2.24
C CYS A 48 -10.25 7.83 -2.90
N ILE A 49 -9.35 7.60 -3.86
CA ILE A 49 -8.70 8.71 -4.55
C ILE A 49 -9.67 9.51 -5.42
N HIS A 50 -10.67 8.86 -6.04
CA HIS A 50 -11.66 9.56 -6.84
C HIS A 50 -12.51 10.51 -5.99
N LEU A 51 -12.89 10.08 -4.79
CA LEU A 51 -13.58 10.93 -3.81
C LEU A 51 -12.67 12.03 -3.27
N HIS A 52 -11.41 11.70 -2.98
CA HIS A 52 -10.42 12.65 -2.50
C HIS A 52 -10.17 13.77 -3.52
N ASP A 53 -10.05 13.44 -4.81
CA ASP A 53 -9.85 14.42 -5.90
C ASP A 53 -11.03 15.42 -6.00
N GLN A 54 -12.26 14.94 -5.81
CA GLN A 54 -13.44 15.81 -5.79
C GLN A 54 -13.48 16.76 -4.58
N LEU A 55 -13.06 16.28 -3.41
CA LEU A 55 -13.05 17.07 -2.16
C LEU A 55 -11.85 18.02 -2.08
N PHE A 56 -10.72 17.61 -2.65
CA PHE A 56 -9.45 18.32 -2.57
C PHE A 56 -8.78 18.41 -3.96
N PRO A 57 -9.37 19.17 -4.90
CA PRO A 57 -8.85 19.28 -6.27
C PRO A 57 -7.47 19.95 -6.36
N SER A 58 -7.04 20.61 -5.29
CA SER A 58 -5.70 21.20 -5.16
C SER A 58 -4.61 20.19 -4.78
N HIS A 59 -5.00 19.00 -4.31
CA HIS A 59 -4.03 17.97 -3.96
C HIS A 59 -3.60 17.20 -5.22
N SER A 60 -2.31 16.89 -5.32
CA SER A 60 -1.76 16.12 -6.44
C SER A 60 -1.43 14.69 -5.98
N PRO A 61 -2.34 13.73 -6.13
CA PRO A 61 -2.04 12.34 -5.80
C PRO A 61 -1.07 11.72 -6.81
N HIS A 62 -0.12 10.95 -6.29
CA HIS A 62 0.91 10.24 -7.02
C HIS A 62 0.56 8.75 -7.08
N GLY A 63 0.42 8.22 -8.29
CA GLY A 63 0.16 6.78 -8.48
C GLY A 63 1.40 5.92 -8.20
N LYS A 64 1.25 4.59 -8.35
CA LYS A 64 2.36 3.63 -8.26
C LYS A 64 3.54 3.91 -9.21
N GLY A 65 3.31 4.60 -10.33
CA GLY A 65 4.38 5.04 -11.24
C GLY A 65 5.35 6.06 -10.62
N ASP A 66 4.91 6.78 -9.59
CA ASP A 66 5.65 7.82 -8.88
C ASP A 66 6.06 7.37 -7.46
N MET A 67 6.28 6.07 -7.25
CA MET A 67 6.66 5.49 -5.95
C MET A 67 7.88 6.13 -5.27
N LYS A 68 8.75 6.82 -6.03
CA LYS A 68 9.87 7.62 -5.48
C LYS A 68 9.42 8.75 -4.55
N LYS A 69 8.20 9.25 -4.74
CA LYS A 69 7.59 10.28 -3.89
C LYS A 69 6.86 9.69 -2.69
N TRP A 70 6.65 8.37 -2.67
CA TRP A 70 6.02 7.71 -1.54
C TRP A 70 7.04 7.65 -0.41
N PRO A 71 6.65 7.95 0.84
CA PRO A 71 7.57 8.14 1.97
C PRO A 71 8.31 6.88 2.42
N VAL A 72 8.20 5.78 1.68
CA VAL A 72 8.53 4.43 2.11
C VAL A 72 9.83 3.95 1.46
N THR A 73 10.23 4.57 0.34
CA THR A 73 11.50 4.31 -0.33
C THR A 73 12.73 4.66 0.52
N LYS A 74 12.58 5.35 1.65
CA LYS A 74 13.70 5.76 2.51
C LYS A 74 14.06 4.77 3.64
N LYS A 75 13.33 3.67 3.85
CA LYS A 75 13.52 2.81 5.03
C LYS A 75 14.24 1.47 4.80
N VAL A 76 14.65 1.15 3.56
CA VAL A 76 15.31 -0.14 3.28
C VAL A 76 16.85 -0.05 3.33
N GLU A 77 17.42 1.16 3.41
CA GLU A 77 18.88 1.34 3.44
C GLU A 77 19.52 1.17 4.84
N ASP A 78 18.72 0.99 5.91
CA ASP A 78 19.24 0.96 7.31
C ASP A 78 19.32 -0.45 7.93
N PHE A 79 19.03 -1.53 7.18
CA PHE A 79 19.05 -2.91 7.69
C PHE A 79 20.25 -3.76 7.23
N LEU A 80 21.34 -3.13 6.74
CA LEU A 80 22.57 -3.81 6.29
C LEU A 80 23.86 -3.25 6.91
N LEU A 81 23.84 -2.92 8.20
CA LEU A 81 25.06 -2.60 8.98
C LEU A 81 25.18 -3.48 10.22
#